data_AF-V2Y4W4-F1
#
_entry.id   AF-V2Y4W4-F1
#
_cell.length_a   1.000
_cell.length_b   1.000
_cell.length_c   1.000
_cell.angle_alpha   90.00
_cell.angle_beta   90.00
_cell.angle_gamma   90.00
#
_symmetry.space_group_name_H-M   'P 1'
#
loop_
_entity.id
_entity.type
_entity.pdbx_description
1 polymer ?
#
loop_
_entity_poly.entity_id
_entity_poly.type
_entity_poly.pdbx_seq_one_letter_code
_entity_poly.pdbx_strand_id
1 'polypeptide(L)'
;MSPTIGIELLKSILEARFAIAASVICLLYDHLLTLDLEVANVWRNPEHKPLNKVSFAINRYLTEAVIICAAFVTGGGQSFDDESSPPFQSCKRFIWVFTISVTIIIGVSQFFINMRVYKTWETRASMNLISNCVFAVLIAAAAGLSVVGVIQAQAITHFLKFPGVCAFSDIPTALPIMLGLLAFFDFFLILLAMYNALEKPHQTNSDVLDSFLADGAKLFVVRSPLDDPDSGQVLTKIPSS
;
A
#
# COMPACT_ATOMS: atom_id res chain seq x y z
N MET A 1 3.24 -38.16 12.26
CA MET A 1 2.40 -37.16 11.57
C MET A 1 1.41 -37.93 10.72
N SER A 2 0.10 -37.69 10.87
CA SER A 2 -0.90 -38.41 10.06
C SER A 2 -0.75 -38.01 8.59
N PRO A 3 -0.76 -38.95 7.62
CA PRO A 3 -0.60 -38.65 6.19
C PRO A 3 -1.62 -37.62 5.67
N THR A 4 -2.80 -37.55 6.30
CA THR A 4 -3.84 -36.55 6.00
C THR A 4 -3.39 -35.11 6.28
N ILE A 5 -2.60 -34.86 7.32
CA ILE A 5 -2.12 -33.52 7.70
C ILE A 5 -1.16 -32.96 6.64
N GLY A 6 -0.36 -33.83 6.02
CA GLY A 6 0.59 -33.41 4.99
C GLY A 6 -0.09 -32.92 3.71
N ILE A 7 -1.20 -33.55 3.29
CA ILE A 7 -1.91 -33.20 2.06
C ILE A 7 -2.62 -31.84 2.20
N GLU A 8 -3.31 -31.60 3.32
CA GLU A 8 -4.00 -30.33 3.57
C GLU A 8 -3.02 -29.16 3.64
N LEU A 9 -1.85 -29.38 4.27
CA LEU A 9 -0.79 -28.37 4.33
C LEU A 9 -0.23 -28.06 2.95
N LEU A 10 0.05 -29.08 2.13
CA LEU A 10 0.55 -28.90 0.77
C LEU A 10 -0.45 -28.11 -0.09
N LYS A 11 -1.74 -28.45 0.01
CA LYS A 11 -2.82 -27.75 -0.69
C LYS A 11 -2.88 -26.28 -0.27
N SER A 12 -2.86 -26.00 1.03
CA SER A 12 -2.89 -24.63 1.56
C SER A 12 -1.70 -23.79 1.08
N ILE A 13 -0.51 -24.38 1.04
CA ILE A 13 0.71 -23.70 0.54
C ILE A 13 0.58 -23.42 -0.96
N LEU A 14 0.08 -24.38 -1.75
CA LEU A 14 -0.09 -24.21 -3.18
C LEU A 14 -1.13 -23.13 -3.51
N GLU A 15 -2.26 -23.14 -2.80
CA GLU A 15 -3.30 -22.10 -2.92
C GLU A 15 -2.73 -20.72 -2.57
N ALA A 16 -1.98 -20.59 -1.48
CA ALA A 16 -1.33 -19.34 -1.11
C ALA A 16 -0.35 -18.86 -2.20
N ARG A 17 0.44 -19.76 -2.81
CA ARG A 17 1.36 -19.41 -3.90
C ARG A 17 0.64 -18.93 -5.14
N PHE A 18 -0.43 -19.60 -5.56
CA PHE A 18 -1.24 -19.15 -6.70
C PHE A 18 -1.92 -17.82 -6.43
N ALA A 19 -2.44 -17.62 -5.22
CA ALA A 19 -3.05 -16.35 -4.81
C ALA A 19 -2.04 -15.20 -4.85
N ILE A 20 -0.81 -15.43 -4.37
CA ILE A 20 0.28 -14.44 -4.40
C ILE A 20 0.75 -14.17 -5.84
N ALA A 21 0.87 -15.19 -6.68
CA ALA A 21 1.22 -15.00 -8.09
C ALA A 21 0.15 -14.20 -8.83
N ALA A 22 -1.13 -14.52 -8.61
CA ALA A 22 -2.25 -13.79 -9.17
C ALA A 22 -2.28 -12.33 -8.68
N SER A 23 -2.01 -12.08 -7.39
CA SER A 23 -1.98 -10.72 -6.85
C SER A 23 -0.86 -9.88 -7.47
N VAL A 24 0.32 -10.45 -7.71
CA VAL A 24 1.41 -9.77 -8.42
C VAL A 24 1.04 -9.46 -9.86
N ILE A 25 0.41 -10.40 -10.58
CA ILE A 25 -0.04 -10.17 -11.96
C ILE A 25 -1.07 -9.03 -12.00
N CYS A 26 -2.07 -9.06 -11.11
CA CYS A 26 -3.07 -8.01 -11.01
C CYS A 26 -2.44 -6.64 -10.70
N LEU A 27 -1.47 -6.61 -9.78
CA LEU A 27 -0.74 -5.39 -9.40
C LEU A 27 0.07 -4.84 -10.58
N LEU A 28 0.80 -5.68 -11.31
CA LEU A 28 1.56 -5.25 -12.49
C LEU A 28 0.63 -4.77 -13.61
N TYR A 29 -0.49 -5.45 -13.81
CA TYR A 29 -1.49 -5.04 -14.79
C TYR A 29 -2.11 -3.68 -14.44
N ASP A 30 -2.48 -3.46 -13.18
CA ASP A 30 -2.94 -2.15 -12.69
C ASP A 30 -1.87 -1.07 -12.92
N HIS A 31 -0.61 -1.36 -12.58
CA HIS A 31 0.50 -0.44 -12.81
C HIS A 31 0.59 -0.01 -14.27
N LEU A 32 0.61 -0.96 -15.21
CA LEU A 32 0.67 -0.70 -16.64
C LEU A 32 -0.52 0.13 -17.14
N LEU A 33 -1.72 -0.12 -16.62
CA LEU A 33 -2.92 0.65 -16.98
C LEU A 33 -2.92 2.10 -16.46
N THR A 34 -2.16 2.39 -15.40
CA THR A 34 -2.10 3.72 -14.78
C THR A 34 -0.86 4.53 -15.14
N LEU A 35 0.13 3.89 -15.80
CA LEU A 35 1.46 4.46 -15.99
C LEU A 35 1.46 5.71 -16.86
N ASP A 36 0.62 5.76 -17.90
CA ASP A 36 0.49 6.91 -18.79
C ASP A 36 -0.06 8.14 -18.05
N LEU A 37 -1.12 7.94 -17.27
CA LEU A 37 -1.73 8.96 -16.43
C LEU A 37 -0.76 9.43 -15.33
N GLU A 38 -0.01 8.51 -14.75
CA GLU A 38 1.01 8.81 -13.75
C GLU A 38 2.11 9.71 -14.31
N VAL A 39 2.65 9.34 -15.48
CA VAL A 39 3.69 10.13 -16.16
C VAL A 39 3.20 11.53 -16.50
N ALA A 40 1.96 11.65 -16.99
CA ALA A 40 1.37 12.95 -17.28
C ALA A 40 1.16 13.80 -16.01
N ASN A 41 0.55 13.22 -14.97
CA ASN A 41 0.07 13.99 -13.82
C ASN A 41 1.10 14.19 -12.71
N VAL A 42 1.97 13.22 -12.46
CA VAL A 42 2.94 13.26 -11.35
C VAL A 42 4.31 13.71 -11.85
N TRP A 43 4.82 13.05 -12.89
CA TRP A 43 6.20 13.22 -13.30
C TRP A 43 6.40 14.47 -14.16
N ARG A 44 5.59 14.63 -15.21
CA ARG A 44 5.68 15.77 -16.15
C ARG A 44 5.13 17.07 -15.58
N ASN A 45 4.24 17.03 -14.59
CA ASN A 45 3.68 18.23 -14.02
C ASN A 45 4.73 19.01 -13.20
N PRO A 46 5.11 20.24 -13.60
CA PRO A 46 6.12 21.04 -12.91
C PRO A 46 5.61 21.68 -11.61
N GLU A 47 4.29 21.79 -11.43
CA GLU A 47 3.66 22.44 -10.28
C GLU A 47 3.79 21.59 -9.00
N HIS A 48 4.02 20.28 -9.15
CA HIS A 48 4.14 19.37 -8.04
C HIS A 48 5.47 19.53 -7.31
N LYS A 49 5.40 19.81 -6.00
CA LYS A 49 6.57 19.88 -5.13
C LYS A 49 7.35 18.54 -5.16
N PRO A 50 8.68 18.58 -5.11
CA PRO A 50 9.51 17.37 -5.18
C PRO A 50 9.18 16.36 -4.07
N LEU A 51 8.82 16.85 -2.88
CA LEU A 51 8.40 15.99 -1.76
C LEU A 51 7.17 15.13 -2.11
N ASN A 52 6.19 15.69 -2.83
CA ASN A 52 5.00 14.92 -3.22
C ASN A 52 5.37 13.84 -4.25
N LYS A 53 6.29 14.13 -5.18
CA LYS A 53 6.78 13.14 -6.16
C LYS A 53 7.54 12.01 -5.47
N VAL A 54 8.42 12.34 -4.53
CA VAL A 54 9.18 11.34 -3.75
C VAL A 54 8.24 10.47 -2.90
N SER A 55 7.30 11.08 -2.17
CA SER A 55 6.33 10.33 -1.35
C SER A 55 5.44 9.43 -2.20
N PHE A 56 4.99 9.92 -3.36
CA PHE A 56 4.27 9.09 -4.33
C PHE A 56 5.13 7.92 -4.80
N ALA A 57 6.39 8.18 -5.15
CA ALA A 57 7.30 7.15 -5.64
C ALA A 57 7.56 6.06 -4.58
N ILE A 58 7.76 6.46 -3.32
CA ILE A 58 7.90 5.52 -2.21
C ILE A 58 6.62 4.70 -2.06
N ASN A 59 5.45 5.34 -1.96
CA ASN A 59 4.21 4.61 -1.72
C ASN A 59 3.80 3.69 -2.88
N ARG A 60 4.10 4.03 -4.14
CA ARG A 60 3.79 3.20 -5.31
C ARG A 60 4.91 2.18 -5.56
N TYR A 61 6.08 2.63 -5.98
CA TYR A 61 7.15 1.73 -6.45
C TYR A 61 7.80 0.91 -5.35
N LEU A 62 8.02 1.46 -4.15
CA LEU A 62 8.58 0.66 -3.05
C LEU A 62 7.59 -0.43 -2.63
N THR A 63 6.29 -0.11 -2.55
CA THR A 63 5.25 -1.10 -2.22
C THR A 63 5.19 -2.22 -3.24
N GLU A 64 5.16 -1.89 -4.53
CA GLU A 64 5.15 -2.89 -5.60
C GLU A 64 6.42 -3.76 -5.57
N ALA A 65 7.60 -3.15 -5.41
CA ALA A 65 8.85 -3.88 -5.29
C ALA A 65 8.88 -4.81 -4.07
N VAL A 66 8.36 -4.37 -2.92
CA VAL A 66 8.25 -5.18 -1.71
C VAL A 66 7.30 -6.35 -1.90
N ILE A 67 6.15 -6.14 -2.56
CA ILE A 67 5.18 -7.22 -2.84
C ILE A 67 5.77 -8.24 -3.81
N ILE A 68 6.44 -7.80 -4.88
CA ILE A 68 7.13 -8.69 -5.83
C ILE A 68 8.23 -9.48 -5.13
N CYS A 69 9.05 -8.82 -4.30
CA CYS A 69 10.09 -9.46 -3.51
C CYS A 69 9.50 -10.50 -2.54
N ALA A 70 8.41 -10.16 -1.85
CA ALA A 70 7.72 -11.08 -0.96
C ALA A 70 7.15 -12.29 -1.72
N ALA A 71 6.56 -12.06 -2.89
CA ALA A 71 6.05 -13.13 -3.75
C ALA A 71 7.15 -14.06 -4.24
N PHE A 72 8.30 -13.50 -4.60
CA PHE A 72 9.46 -14.27 -5.04
C PHE A 72 10.03 -15.16 -3.92
N VAL A 73 10.14 -14.62 -2.70
CA VAL A 73 10.65 -15.36 -1.53
C VAL A 73 9.66 -16.42 -1.05
N THR A 74 8.36 -16.10 -1.01
CA THR A 74 7.31 -17.05 -0.59
C THR A 74 6.99 -18.09 -1.66
N GLY A 75 7.21 -17.76 -2.94
CA GLY A 75 7.05 -18.67 -4.08
C GLY A 75 8.11 -19.76 -4.18
N GLY A 76 9.20 -19.67 -3.41
CA GLY A 76 10.33 -20.60 -3.48
C GLY A 76 11.24 -20.35 -4.69
N GLY A 77 11.28 -19.11 -5.20
CA GLY A 77 12.05 -18.72 -6.37
C GLY A 77 13.58 -18.68 -6.16
N GLN A 78 14.05 -18.75 -4.91
CA GLN A 78 15.47 -18.91 -4.61
C GLN A 78 15.72 -20.30 -4.01
N SER A 79 16.41 -21.14 -4.77
CA SER A 79 17.28 -22.13 -4.16
C SER A 79 18.43 -21.34 -3.54
N PHE A 80 18.34 -21.04 -2.24
CA PHE A 80 19.45 -20.53 -1.46
C PHE A 80 20.51 -21.63 -1.26
N ASP A 81 20.89 -22.29 -2.35
CA ASP A 81 21.80 -23.43 -2.44
C ASP A 81 23.27 -22.98 -2.43
N ASP A 82 23.56 -21.80 -1.88
CA ASP A 82 24.89 -21.57 -1.33
C ASP A 82 25.01 -22.50 -0.12
N GLU A 83 25.43 -23.74 -0.40
CA GLU A 83 25.71 -24.83 0.56
C GLU A 83 26.65 -24.37 1.69
N SER A 84 27.42 -23.30 1.43
CA SER A 84 28.29 -22.62 2.39
C SER A 84 27.59 -21.65 3.36
N SER A 85 26.31 -21.30 3.14
CA SER A 85 25.57 -20.37 4.00
C SER A 85 24.40 -21.08 4.69
N PRO A 86 24.23 -20.93 6.01
CA PRO A 86 23.10 -21.55 6.69
C PRO A 86 21.80 -20.96 6.12
N PRO A 87 20.86 -21.77 5.59
CA PRO A 87 19.65 -21.31 4.89
C PRO A 87 18.77 -20.39 5.76
N PHE A 88 18.99 -20.42 7.07
CA PHE A 88 18.34 -19.56 8.05
C PHE A 88 18.67 -18.07 7.91
N GLN A 89 19.85 -17.72 7.36
CA GLN A 89 20.30 -16.33 7.30
C GLN A 89 19.51 -15.51 6.28
N SER A 90 19.08 -16.13 5.18
CA SER A 90 18.32 -15.45 4.12
C SER A 90 16.90 -15.09 4.56
N CYS A 91 16.19 -16.01 5.23
CA CYS A 91 14.87 -15.71 5.80
C CYS A 91 14.94 -14.54 6.79
N LYS A 92 15.96 -14.53 7.67
CA LYS A 92 16.15 -13.45 8.65
C LYS A 92 16.40 -12.10 8.00
N ARG A 93 17.26 -12.06 6.98
CA ARG A 93 17.53 -10.84 6.20
C ARG A 93 16.27 -10.34 5.50
N PHE A 94 15.54 -11.25 4.86
CA PHE A 94 14.28 -10.91 4.20
C PHE A 94 13.27 -10.30 5.17
N ILE A 95 13.05 -10.90 6.34
CA ILE A 95 12.13 -10.37 7.36
C ILE A 95 12.52 -8.94 7.75
N TRP A 96 13.81 -8.67 7.99
CA TRP A 96 14.28 -7.32 8.31
C TRP A 96 14.02 -6.32 7.18
N VAL A 97 14.40 -6.67 5.95
CA VAL A 97 14.22 -5.80 4.77
C VAL A 97 12.73 -5.53 4.53
N PHE A 98 11.90 -6.58 4.62
CA PHE A 98 10.45 -6.47 4.46
C PHE A 98 9.85 -5.56 5.53
N THR A 99 10.15 -5.78 6.81
CA THR A 99 9.59 -4.96 7.89
C THR A 99 10.04 -3.51 7.85
N ILE A 100 11.32 -3.23 7.55
CA ILE A 100 11.80 -1.85 7.39
C ILE A 100 11.06 -1.17 6.25
N SER A 101 10.96 -1.83 5.09
CA SER A 101 10.31 -1.26 3.91
C SER A 101 8.83 -0.98 4.16
N VAL A 102 8.09 -1.94 4.74
CA VAL A 102 6.68 -1.78 5.11
C VAL A 102 6.49 -0.66 6.14
N THR A 103 7.38 -0.56 7.14
CA THR A 103 7.32 0.51 8.15
C THR A 103 7.52 1.89 7.50
N ILE A 104 8.44 2.02 6.54
CA ILE A 104 8.65 3.25 5.78
C ILE A 104 7.40 3.60 4.96
N ILE A 105 6.84 2.64 4.21
CA ILE A 105 5.63 2.84 3.39
C ILE A 105 4.46 3.32 4.27
N ILE A 106 4.21 2.64 5.40
CA ILE A 106 3.15 3.00 6.35
C ILE A 106 3.40 4.41 6.89
N GLY A 107 4.62 4.71 7.33
CA GLY A 107 4.98 6.02 7.86
C GLY A 107 4.75 7.16 6.86
N VAL A 108 5.17 6.98 5.61
CA VAL A 108 4.99 7.97 4.53
C VAL A 108 3.52 8.13 4.16
N SER A 109 2.77 7.02 4.06
CA SER A 109 1.34 7.03 3.78
C SER A 109 0.56 7.77 4.87
N GLN A 110 0.81 7.43 6.13
CA GLN A 110 0.16 8.04 7.29
C GLN A 110 0.51 9.52 7.44
N PHE A 111 1.77 9.90 7.18
CA PHE A 111 2.18 11.29 7.15
C PHE A 111 1.39 12.10 6.10
N PHE A 112 1.19 11.54 4.91
CA PHE A 112 0.49 12.23 3.84
C PHE A 112 -1.01 12.40 4.12
N ILE A 113 -1.66 11.38 4.69
CA ILE A 113 -3.07 11.48 5.13
C ILE A 113 -3.19 12.56 6.20
N ASN A 114 -2.30 12.55 7.21
CA ASN A 114 -2.29 13.58 8.26
C ASN A 114 -2.10 14.99 7.69
N MET A 115 -1.17 15.17 6.74
CA MET A 115 -0.95 16.46 6.05
C MET A 115 -2.19 16.94 5.28
N ARG A 116 -2.93 16.02 4.64
CA ARG A 116 -4.19 16.36 3.95
C ARG A 116 -5.26 16.79 4.93
N VAL A 117 -5.46 16.04 6.02
CA VAL A 117 -6.41 16.41 7.10
C VAL A 117 -6.05 17.77 7.69
N TYR A 118 -4.75 18.02 7.89
CA TYR A 118 -4.24 19.30 8.38
C TYR A 118 -4.56 20.47 7.43
N LYS A 119 -4.37 20.29 6.11
CA LYS A 119 -4.67 21.36 5.14
C LYS A 119 -6.13 21.80 5.20
N THR A 120 -7.04 20.90 5.56
CA THR A 120 -8.46 21.21 5.76
C THR A 120 -8.72 22.06 7.02
N TRP A 121 -7.77 22.08 7.97
CA TRP A 121 -7.83 22.82 9.25
C TRP A 121 -6.99 24.12 9.20
N GLU A 122 -7.12 24.88 8.12
CA GLU A 122 -6.21 25.99 7.75
C GLU A 122 -6.10 27.14 8.78
N THR A 123 -6.97 27.18 9.80
CA THR A 123 -7.10 28.33 10.73
C THR A 123 -6.45 28.19 12.11
N ARG A 124 -5.97 27.01 12.54
CA ARG A 124 -5.43 26.84 13.92
C ARG A 124 -4.08 26.13 13.97
N ALA A 125 -3.00 26.91 14.07
CA ALA A 125 -1.62 26.38 14.20
C ALA A 125 -1.43 25.42 15.39
N SER A 126 -2.18 25.61 16.48
CA SER A 126 -2.14 24.72 17.65
C SER A 126 -2.56 23.28 17.30
N MET A 127 -3.58 23.12 16.47
CA MET A 127 -4.04 21.78 16.09
C MET A 127 -3.03 21.05 15.19
N ASN A 128 -2.26 21.79 14.39
CA ASN A 128 -1.15 21.22 13.62
C ASN A 128 -0.09 20.61 14.54
N LEU A 129 0.30 21.35 15.58
CA LEU A 129 1.31 20.89 16.52
C LEU A 129 0.82 19.64 17.26
N ILE A 130 -0.43 19.64 17.73
CA ILE A 130 -1.02 18.50 18.44
C ILE A 130 -1.08 17.27 17.52
N SER A 131 -1.60 17.39 16.30
CA SER A 131 -1.71 16.25 15.37
C SER A 131 -0.34 15.68 15.01
N ASN A 132 0.66 16.53 14.75
CA ASN A 132 2.01 16.07 14.45
C ASN A 132 2.70 15.42 15.66
N CYS A 133 2.48 15.93 16.88
CA CYS A 133 2.98 15.29 18.09
C CYS A 133 2.36 13.90 18.29
N VAL A 134 1.04 13.77 18.13
CA VAL A 134 0.33 12.49 18.21
C VAL A 134 0.84 11.53 17.13
N PHE A 135 0.96 11.98 15.89
CA PHE A 135 1.52 11.19 14.78
C PHE A 135 2.95 10.70 15.10
N ALA A 136 3.84 11.58 15.55
CA ALA A 136 5.23 11.24 15.85
C ALA A 136 5.33 10.18 16.96
N VAL A 137 4.54 10.31 18.03
CA VAL A 137 4.49 9.34 19.13
C VAL A 137 3.97 7.99 18.63
N LEU A 138 2.88 7.98 17.87
CA LEU A 138 2.25 6.74 17.39
C LEU A 138 3.12 6.01 16.37
N ILE A 139 3.75 6.73 15.43
CA ILE A 139 4.68 6.12 14.47
C ILE A 139 5.95 5.61 15.15
N ALA A 140 6.50 6.33 16.13
CA ALA A 140 7.64 5.85 16.90
C ALA A 140 7.30 4.57 17.68
N ALA A 141 6.12 4.52 18.31
CA ALA A 141 5.64 3.32 18.98
C ALA A 141 5.39 2.16 18.00
N ALA A 142 4.80 2.41 16.83
CA ALA A 142 4.60 1.41 15.78
C ALA A 142 5.94 0.85 15.25
N ALA A 143 6.94 1.70 15.04
CA ALA A 143 8.29 1.29 14.63
C ALA A 143 9.00 0.47 15.72
N GLY A 144 8.85 0.85 17.00
CA GLY A 144 9.35 0.05 18.12
C GLY A 144 8.70 -1.34 18.17
N LEU A 145 7.37 -1.39 18.02
CA LEU A 145 6.62 -2.65 17.96
C LEU A 145 6.98 -3.49 16.74
N SER A 146 7.28 -2.88 15.59
CA SER A 146 7.70 -3.62 14.39
C SER A 146 9.06 -4.28 14.59
N VAL A 147 10.00 -3.62 15.26
CA VAL A 147 11.30 -4.20 15.65
C VAL A 147 11.12 -5.38 16.60
N VAL A 148 10.28 -5.23 17.64
CA VAL A 148 9.96 -6.34 18.56
C VAL A 148 9.30 -7.50 17.81
N GLY A 149 8.38 -7.19 16.88
CA GLY A 149 7.73 -8.17 16.02
C GLY A 149 8.71 -8.95 15.15
N VAL A 150 9.73 -8.29 14.58
CA VAL A 150 10.79 -8.96 13.82
C VAL A 150 11.60 -9.90 14.70
N ILE A 151 12.00 -9.48 15.89
CA ILE A 151 12.77 -10.31 16.82
C ILE A 151 11.96 -11.56 17.20
N GLN A 152 10.68 -11.40 17.51
CA GLN A 152 9.78 -12.52 17.79
C GLN A 152 9.60 -13.43 16.56
N ALA A 153 9.34 -12.86 15.39
CA ALA A 153 9.16 -13.60 14.15
C ALA A 153 10.40 -14.44 13.81
N GLN A 154 11.61 -13.92 14.03
CA GLN A 154 12.85 -14.64 13.78
C GLN A 154 13.05 -15.85 14.70
N ALA A 155 12.52 -15.82 15.92
CA ALA A 155 12.60 -16.95 16.85
C ALA A 155 11.70 -18.12 16.44
N ILE A 156 10.59 -17.84 15.75
CA ILE A 156 9.56 -18.80 15.34
C ILE A 156 9.55 -19.11 13.84
N THR A 157 10.47 -18.51 13.08
CA THR A 157 10.61 -18.78 11.64
C THR A 157 11.34 -20.10 11.46
N HIS A 158 10.84 -20.97 10.59
CA HIS A 158 11.50 -22.18 10.17
C HIS A 158 11.61 -22.23 8.65
N PHE A 159 12.75 -22.74 8.15
CA PHE A 159 12.94 -22.98 6.73
C PHE A 159 12.48 -24.40 6.38
N LEU A 160 11.48 -24.50 5.49
CA LEU A 160 10.99 -25.77 4.99
C LEU A 160 11.75 -26.13 3.71
N LYS A 161 12.67 -27.09 3.79
CA LYS A 161 13.51 -27.54 2.66
C LYS A 161 12.70 -27.94 1.43
N PHE A 162 11.57 -28.59 1.65
CA PHE A 162 10.55 -28.81 0.64
C PHE A 162 9.26 -28.16 1.18
N PRO A 163 8.78 -27.04 0.61
CA PRO A 163 8.97 -26.56 -0.76
C PRO A 163 9.93 -25.35 -0.94
N GLY A 164 10.92 -25.17 -0.06
CA GLY A 164 11.93 -24.10 -0.16
C GLY A 164 11.42 -22.74 0.31
N VAL A 165 10.64 -22.69 1.40
CA VAL A 165 9.98 -21.47 1.88
C VAL A 165 10.30 -21.19 3.34
N CYS A 166 10.29 -19.91 3.70
CA CYS A 166 10.27 -19.45 5.08
C CYS A 166 8.82 -19.48 5.58
N ALA A 167 8.54 -20.23 6.63
CA ALA A 167 7.23 -20.27 7.27
C ALA A 167 7.33 -19.82 8.73
N PHE A 168 6.27 -19.19 9.21
CA PHE A 168 6.10 -18.85 10.61
C PHE A 168 5.22 -19.91 11.26
N SER A 169 5.64 -20.44 12.42
CA SER A 169 4.81 -21.38 13.16
C SER A 169 3.67 -20.70 13.90
N ASP A 170 3.88 -19.46 14.37
CA ASP A 170 2.91 -18.68 15.13
C ASP A 170 2.88 -17.22 14.66
N ILE A 171 1.82 -16.50 15.02
CA ILE A 171 1.71 -15.06 14.78
C ILE A 171 2.41 -14.33 15.93
N PRO A 172 3.38 -13.44 15.67
CA PRO A 172 4.05 -12.69 16.74
C PRO A 172 3.06 -11.77 17.45
N THR A 173 3.10 -11.75 18.79
CA THR A 173 2.14 -10.98 19.62
C THR A 173 2.25 -9.47 19.42
N ALA A 174 3.40 -8.97 18.99
CA ALA A 174 3.59 -7.56 18.67
C ALA A 174 2.80 -7.11 17.42
N LEU A 175 2.50 -8.02 16.48
CA LEU A 175 1.81 -7.69 15.23
C LEU A 175 0.37 -7.17 15.45
N PRO A 176 -0.53 -7.86 16.16
CA PRO A 176 -1.88 -7.35 16.39
C PRO A 176 -1.88 -6.04 17.20
N ILE A 177 -0.93 -5.87 18.13
CA ILE A 177 -0.79 -4.62 18.90
C ILE A 177 -0.39 -3.47 17.97
N MET A 178 0.59 -3.68 17.09
CA MET A 178 1.02 -2.70 16.09
C MET A 178 -0.14 -2.34 15.13
N LEU A 179 -0.88 -3.33 14.63
CA LEU A 179 -2.04 -3.10 13.76
C LEU A 179 -3.15 -2.33 14.47
N GLY A 180 -3.44 -2.66 15.74
CA GLY A 180 -4.40 -1.94 16.56
C GLY A 180 -3.99 -0.48 16.78
N LEU A 181 -2.69 -0.22 16.98
CA LEU A 181 -2.15 1.13 17.13
C LEU A 181 -2.31 1.96 15.84
N LEU A 182 -2.03 1.38 14.68
CA LEU A 182 -2.21 2.03 13.38
C LEU A 182 -3.70 2.28 13.09
N ALA A 183 -4.57 1.30 13.33
CA ALA A 183 -6.02 1.46 13.15
C ALA A 183 -6.61 2.51 14.09
N PHE A 184 -6.11 2.60 15.34
CA PHE A 184 -6.49 3.65 16.27
C PHE A 184 -6.11 5.04 15.75
N PHE A 185 -4.93 5.18 15.15
CA PHE A 185 -4.51 6.44 14.53
C PHE A 185 -5.42 6.83 13.35
N ASP A 186 -5.73 5.88 12.46
CA ASP A 186 -6.65 6.11 11.34
C ASP A 186 -8.03 6.55 11.84
N PHE A 187 -8.54 5.88 12.87
CA PHE A 187 -9.80 6.24 13.50
C PHE A 187 -9.76 7.65 14.11
N PHE A 188 -8.66 8.01 14.78
CA PHE A 188 -8.45 9.37 15.29
C PHE A 188 -8.46 10.42 14.16
N LEU A 189 -7.80 10.17 13.03
CA LEU A 189 -7.83 11.07 11.87
C LEU A 189 -9.23 11.21 11.28
N ILE A 190 -10.01 10.13 11.22
CA ILE A 190 -11.40 10.15 10.76
C ILE A 190 -12.25 11.00 11.71
N LEU A 191 -12.11 10.83 13.03
CA LEU A 191 -12.81 11.65 14.02
C LEU A 191 -12.45 13.13 13.90
N LEU A 192 -11.17 13.44 13.68
CA LEU A 192 -10.71 14.82 13.47
C LEU A 192 -11.33 15.43 12.20
N ALA A 193 -11.39 14.66 11.11
CA ALA A 193 -12.04 15.08 9.87
C ALA A 193 -13.55 15.31 10.06
N MET A 194 -14.24 14.43 10.80
CA MET A 194 -15.67 14.59 11.14
C MET A 194 -15.90 15.82 12.02
N TYR A 195 -15.07 16.01 13.05
CA TYR A 195 -15.15 17.16 13.94
C TYR A 195 -14.95 18.48 13.17
N ASN A 196 -14.00 18.51 12.21
CA ASN A 196 -13.81 19.66 11.31
C ASN A 196 -15.05 19.97 10.49
N ALA A 197 -15.69 18.92 9.95
CA ALA A 197 -16.90 19.07 9.15
C ALA A 197 -18.09 19.62 9.96
N LEU A 198 -18.15 19.30 11.26
CA LEU A 198 -19.18 19.79 12.18
C LEU A 198 -18.90 21.21 12.72
N GLU A 199 -17.63 21.55 12.98
CA GLU A 199 -17.27 22.88 13.51
C GLU A 199 -17.37 23.96 12.43
N LYS A 200 -17.14 23.63 11.14
CA LYS A 200 -17.24 24.60 10.05
C LYS A 200 -18.70 25.03 9.89
N PRO A 201 -19.07 26.29 10.26
CA PRO A 201 -20.46 26.73 10.22
C PRO A 201 -20.97 26.62 8.79
N HIS A 202 -22.13 25.99 8.67
CA HIS A 202 -22.80 25.55 7.46
C HIS A 202 -23.18 26.74 6.54
N GLN A 203 -22.20 27.35 5.88
CA GLN A 203 -22.45 28.33 4.82
C GLN A 203 -22.81 27.56 3.54
N THR A 204 -24.10 27.23 3.39
CA THR A 204 -24.77 26.82 2.14
C THR A 204 -24.20 25.58 1.40
N ASN A 205 -24.36 24.43 2.05
CA ASN A 205 -24.73 23.07 1.57
C ASN A 205 -24.40 22.44 0.20
N SER A 206 -23.97 23.13 -0.86
CA SER A 206 -23.65 22.44 -2.13
C SER A 206 -22.17 22.09 -2.27
N ASP A 207 -21.27 23.00 -1.87
CA ASP A 207 -19.89 22.94 -2.34
C ASP A 207 -19.05 21.79 -1.76
N VAL A 208 -19.35 21.33 -0.54
CA VAL A 208 -18.55 20.26 0.09
C VAL A 208 -18.91 18.89 -0.48
N LEU A 209 -20.20 18.63 -0.68
CA LEU A 209 -20.66 17.39 -1.30
C LEU A 209 -20.23 17.35 -2.77
N ASP A 210 -20.32 18.48 -3.47
CA ASP A 210 -19.87 18.61 -4.84
C ASP A 210 -18.35 18.48 -4.98
N SER A 211 -17.55 18.96 -4.02
CA SER A 211 -16.09 18.74 -4.04
C SER A 211 -15.73 17.27 -3.78
N PHE A 212 -16.40 16.59 -2.86
CA PHE A 212 -16.18 15.17 -2.60
C PHE A 212 -16.66 14.29 -3.77
N LEU A 213 -17.83 14.62 -4.33
CA LEU A 213 -18.36 13.96 -5.52
C LEU A 213 -17.50 14.27 -6.75
N ALA A 214 -16.94 15.48 -6.89
CA ALA A 214 -16.06 15.82 -8.00
C ALA A 214 -14.71 15.09 -7.89
N ASP A 215 -14.12 15.01 -6.69
CA ASP A 215 -12.85 14.28 -6.50
C ASP A 215 -13.05 12.77 -6.64
N GLY A 216 -14.19 12.23 -6.21
CA GLY A 216 -14.56 10.83 -6.43
C GLY A 216 -14.97 10.52 -7.87
N ALA A 217 -15.76 11.38 -8.51
CA ALA A 217 -16.27 11.17 -9.87
C ALA A 217 -15.23 11.44 -10.95
N LYS A 218 -14.24 12.33 -10.74
CA LYS A 218 -13.11 12.49 -11.67
C LYS A 218 -12.32 11.20 -11.84
N LEU A 219 -12.28 10.33 -10.83
CA LEU A 219 -11.69 8.99 -10.92
C LEU A 219 -12.49 8.04 -11.82
N PHE A 220 -13.80 8.26 -12.01
CA PHE A 220 -14.67 7.41 -12.84
C PHE A 220 -14.97 8.00 -14.23
N VAL A 221 -15.09 9.32 -14.37
CA VAL A 221 -15.52 10.00 -15.60
C VAL A 221 -14.38 10.11 -16.63
N VAL A 222 -13.11 10.08 -16.22
CA VAL A 222 -11.96 10.05 -17.16
C VAL A 222 -11.89 8.74 -17.96
N ARG A 223 -12.76 7.75 -17.70
CA ARG A 223 -12.80 6.47 -18.42
C ARG A 223 -14.05 6.24 -19.28
N SER A 224 -14.71 7.30 -19.74
CA SER A 224 -15.73 7.19 -20.80
C SER A 224 -15.12 7.53 -22.16
N PRO A 225 -14.61 6.56 -22.95
CA PRO A 225 -14.15 6.79 -24.32
C PRO A 225 -15.29 7.01 -25.34
N LEU A 226 -16.41 7.61 -24.91
CA LEU A 226 -17.62 7.73 -25.73
C LEU A 226 -17.83 9.11 -26.38
N ASP A 227 -16.97 10.09 -26.14
CA ASP A 227 -17.02 11.38 -26.83
C ASP A 227 -15.76 11.62 -27.66
N ASP A 228 -15.51 10.76 -28.65
CA ASP A 228 -14.72 11.15 -29.82
C ASP A 228 -15.66 11.55 -30.97
N PRO A 229 -16.06 12.85 -31.05
CA PRO A 229 -16.98 13.35 -32.08
C PRO A 229 -16.41 13.27 -33.51
N ASP A 230 -15.14 12.90 -33.69
CA ASP A 230 -14.51 12.82 -35.02
C ASP A 230 -14.59 11.44 -35.70
N SER A 231 -15.15 10.42 -35.03
CA SER A 231 -15.34 9.10 -35.65
C SER A 231 -16.51 9.05 -36.67
N GLY A 232 -17.26 10.14 -36.84
CA GLY A 232 -18.45 10.22 -37.69
C GLY A 232 -18.26 10.69 -39.14
N GLN A 233 -17.07 11.16 -39.58
CA GLN A 233 -16.94 11.80 -40.90
C GLN A 233 -16.31 10.97 -42.05
N VAL A 234 -15.93 9.70 -41.84
CA VAL A 234 -15.18 8.96 -42.88
C VAL A 234 -16.05 8.17 -43.88
N LEU A 235 -17.39 8.12 -43.73
CA LEU A 235 -18.24 7.17 -44.49
C LEU A 235 -19.18 7.78 -45.55
N THR A 236 -18.89 8.95 -46.12
CA THR A 236 -19.68 9.48 -47.26
C THR A 236 -18.80 10.11 -48.36
N LYS A 237 -18.06 9.28 -49.09
CA LYS A 237 -17.62 9.64 -50.45
C LYS A 237 -17.59 8.40 -51.34
N ILE A 238 -18.78 7.99 -51.81
CA ILE A 238 -18.93 7.10 -52.97
C ILE A 238 -19.07 8.03 -54.19
N PRO A 239 -18.10 8.04 -55.12
CA PRO A 239 -18.25 8.76 -56.38
C PRO A 239 -19.21 7.98 -57.29
N SER A 240 -20.30 8.63 -57.71
CA SER A 240 -21.14 8.15 -58.80
C SER A 240 -20.46 8.45 -60.13
N SER A 241 -20.21 7.38 -60.89
CA SER A 241 -19.85 7.38 -62.32
C SER A 241 -21.06 6.93 -63.13
#